data_AF-A0A5N6NV33-F1
#
_entry.id   AF-A0A5N6NV33-F1
#
_cell.length_a   1.000
_cell.length_b   1.000
_cell.length_c   1.000
_cell.angle_alpha   90.00
_cell.angle_beta   90.00
_cell.angle_gamma   90.00
#
_symmetry.space_group_name_H-M   'P 1'
#
loop_
_entity.id
_entity.type
_entity.pdbx_description
1 polymer ?
#
loop_
_entity_poly.entity_id
_entity_poly.type
_entity_poly.pdbx_seq_one_letter_code
_entity_poly.pdbx_strand_id
1 'polypeptide(L)'
;MNIPRGCDGSVLLDGSASEPSEKDAPPNLTLRAQAFVIIENLRRLVHKDCGPVVSCSDITTLAARDAVVMSGGPDYSVPLGRRDGLTFATRNVTLANLPPPFAKTNAILNSLSQKGFTPTDVVALSGGHTIGLAHCISFTTRLYPIIDPTLDQTFYKNLKIICPTINSTNTTFMDIRSPETFDNKYYIDLINRQGLLTSDQDLYTDIMTQSIVKNFAGQDGKLASHLAPIVFRNVRYHETMHDNNHPCYQKLGHHRCCVLIPHHRCRTLSIHTIYIPGHKTRPWTKHLLAPSSVYTQTPPPMPPRSWTFGVFDAKYFVDLIPRFVH
;
A
#
# COMPACT_ATOMS: atom_id res chain seq x y z
N MET A 1 -4.11 0.79 7.14
CA MET A 1 -4.89 -0.39 7.51
C MET A 1 -3.90 -1.48 7.77
N ASN A 2 -3.64 -1.75 9.05
CA ASN A 2 -2.88 -2.92 9.44
C ASN A 2 -3.87 -3.84 10.13
N ILE A 3 -4.14 -5.04 9.60
CA ILE A 3 -4.99 -6.00 10.32
C ILE A 3 -4.41 -7.40 10.15
N PRO A 4 -3.63 -7.78 11.15
CA PRO A 4 -4.15 -8.72 12.15
C PRO A 4 -4.02 -8.16 13.58
N ARG A 5 -5.09 -8.29 14.38
CA ARG A 5 -5.32 -7.68 15.73
C ARG A 5 -5.59 -6.17 15.81
N GLY A 6 -5.39 -5.39 14.75
CA GLY A 6 -5.78 -3.97 14.68
C GLY A 6 -4.63 -3.07 14.22
N CYS A 7 -4.75 -1.75 14.30
CA CYS A 7 -3.65 -0.83 13.97
C CYS A 7 -2.68 -0.68 15.15
N ASP A 8 -2.15 -1.80 15.63
CA ASP A 8 -1.27 -1.89 16.80
C ASP A 8 0.22 -2.02 16.43
N GLY A 9 0.58 -1.90 15.15
CA GLY A 9 1.98 -1.97 14.71
C GLY A 9 2.61 -3.36 14.85
N SER A 10 1.85 -4.41 15.15
CA SER A 10 2.34 -5.80 15.29
C SER A 10 3.15 -6.29 14.07
N VAL A 11 2.79 -5.83 12.86
CA VAL A 11 3.52 -6.13 11.61
C VAL A 11 4.97 -5.61 11.59
N LEU A 12 5.29 -4.61 12.41
CA LEU A 12 6.62 -4.00 12.48
C LEU A 12 7.59 -4.83 13.33
N LEU A 13 7.06 -5.70 14.20
CA LEU A 13 7.85 -6.50 15.12
C LEU A 13 8.67 -7.56 14.37
N ASP A 14 9.97 -7.60 14.64
CA ASP A 14 10.83 -8.71 14.21
C ASP A 14 10.53 -9.95 15.05
N GLY A 15 10.45 -11.12 14.40
CA GLY A 15 10.18 -12.39 15.08
C GLY A 15 11.27 -12.75 16.09
N SER A 16 10.98 -13.70 16.97
CA SER A 16 11.95 -14.24 17.93
C SER A 16 12.38 -15.65 17.56
N ALA A 17 13.38 -16.19 18.26
CA ALA A 17 13.82 -17.58 18.07
C ALA A 17 12.71 -18.63 18.29
N SER A 18 11.62 -18.26 18.98
CA SER A 18 10.50 -19.15 19.29
C SER A 18 9.20 -18.82 18.53
N GLU A 19 9.09 -17.63 17.91
CA GLU A 19 7.85 -17.18 17.24
C GLU A 19 8.16 -16.45 15.93
N PRO A 20 7.62 -16.90 14.77
CA PRO A 20 7.87 -16.29 13.47
C PRO A 20 7.25 -14.88 13.37
N SER A 21 7.89 -13.98 12.62
CA SER A 21 7.40 -12.62 12.42
C SER A 21 6.12 -12.63 11.59
N GLU A 22 5.23 -11.66 11.81
CA GLU A 22 4.13 -11.42 10.89
C GLU A 22 4.63 -11.09 9.47
N LYS A 23 5.84 -10.54 9.34
CA LYS A 23 6.51 -10.28 8.06
C LYS A 23 6.70 -11.55 7.21
N ASP A 24 6.80 -12.71 7.86
CA ASP A 24 6.99 -14.00 7.22
C ASP A 24 5.68 -14.66 6.76
N ALA A 25 4.53 -14.09 7.14
CA ALA A 25 3.24 -14.57 6.68
C ALA A 25 3.14 -14.37 5.15
N PRO A 26 2.61 -15.34 4.38
CA PRO A 26 2.48 -15.21 2.92
C PRO A 26 1.87 -13.88 2.47
N PRO A 27 0.86 -13.33 3.19
CA PRO A 27 0.36 -11.99 2.88
C PRO A 27 1.37 -10.85 2.89
N ASN A 28 2.32 -10.92 3.81
CA ASN A 28 3.23 -9.85 4.14
C ASN A 28 4.60 -9.99 3.46
N LEU A 29 4.88 -11.13 2.81
CA LEU A 29 6.11 -11.35 2.02
C LEU A 29 6.31 -10.37 0.86
N THR A 30 5.25 -9.64 0.51
CA THR A 30 5.25 -8.65 -0.56
C THR A 30 5.29 -7.21 -0.06
N LEU A 31 5.37 -6.98 1.26
CA LEU A 31 5.63 -5.66 1.83
C LEU A 31 7.04 -5.21 1.44
N ARG A 32 7.21 -3.94 1.06
CA ARG A 32 8.53 -3.41 0.76
C ARG A 32 9.40 -3.35 2.00
N ALA A 33 10.51 -4.08 1.99
CA ALA A 33 11.54 -4.01 3.02
C ALA A 33 11.96 -2.56 3.36
N GLN A 34 12.05 -1.70 2.34
CA GLN A 34 12.42 -0.29 2.47
C GLN A 34 11.48 0.52 3.36
N ALA A 35 10.21 0.13 3.45
CA ALA A 35 9.22 0.85 4.23
C ALA A 35 9.40 0.65 5.73
N PHE A 36 9.75 -0.58 6.15
CA PHE A 36 10.12 -0.87 7.54
C PHE A 36 11.34 -0.04 7.96
N VAL A 37 12.33 0.10 7.06
CA VAL A 37 13.51 0.95 7.29
C VAL A 37 13.10 2.41 7.50
N ILE A 38 12.16 2.93 6.70
CA ILE A 38 11.74 4.32 6.83
C ILE A 38 10.90 4.54 8.09
N ILE A 39 9.98 3.64 8.43
CA ILE A 39 9.21 3.73 9.69
C ILE A 39 10.16 3.73 10.89
N GLU A 40 11.18 2.87 10.89
CA GLU A 40 12.20 2.84 11.94
C GLU A 40 13.05 4.12 11.97
N ASN A 41 13.40 4.69 10.81
CA ASN A 41 14.10 5.97 10.75
C ASN A 41 13.23 7.13 11.30
N LEU A 42 11.95 7.18 10.93
CA LEU A 42 11.00 8.15 11.46
C LEU A 42 10.86 8.01 12.98
N ARG A 43 10.76 6.77 13.48
CA ARG A 43 10.72 6.49 14.92
C ARG A 43 11.95 7.03 15.65
N ARG A 44 13.15 6.74 15.15
CA ARG A 44 14.40 7.27 15.75
C ARG A 44 14.42 8.78 15.80
N LEU A 45 13.98 9.43 14.72
CA LEU A 45 13.99 10.89 14.65
C LEU A 45 12.96 11.51 15.59
N VAL A 46 11.74 10.96 15.66
CA VAL A 46 10.71 11.39 16.61
C VAL A 46 11.17 11.15 18.05
N HIS A 47 11.72 9.98 18.35
CA HIS A 47 12.20 9.65 19.70
C HIS A 47 13.41 10.49 20.13
N LYS A 48 14.23 10.94 19.18
CA LYS A 48 15.31 11.88 19.45
C LYS A 48 14.80 13.25 19.91
N ASP A 49 13.70 13.73 19.35
CA ASP A 49 13.11 15.04 19.70
C ASP A 49 12.19 14.96 20.93
N CYS A 50 11.46 13.85 21.05
CA CYS A 50 10.32 13.71 21.96
C CYS A 50 10.49 12.67 23.06
N GLY A 51 11.59 11.91 23.07
CA GLY A 51 11.67 10.67 23.83
C GLY A 51 10.72 9.59 23.29
N PRO A 52 10.69 8.40 23.90
CA PRO A 52 9.87 7.27 23.47
C PRO A 52 8.38 7.43 23.87
N VAL A 53 7.76 8.53 23.47
CA VAL A 53 6.36 8.88 23.81
C VAL A 53 5.38 8.52 22.70
N VAL A 54 5.83 8.65 21.44
CA VAL A 54 5.00 8.39 20.26
C VAL A 54 5.16 6.93 19.85
N SER A 55 4.04 6.21 19.74
CA SER A 55 4.02 4.79 19.37
C SER A 55 4.39 4.56 17.91
N CYS A 56 4.92 3.38 17.61
CA CYS A 56 5.17 2.93 16.23
C CYS A 56 3.88 2.87 15.41
N SER A 57 2.76 2.52 16.06
CA SER A 57 1.41 2.55 15.49
C SER A 57 1.02 3.94 14.98
N ASP A 58 1.23 4.98 15.79
CA ASP A 58 0.90 6.35 15.38
C ASP A 58 1.90 6.92 14.37
N ILE A 59 3.19 6.61 14.49
CA ILE A 59 4.19 6.97 13.48
C ILE A 59 3.82 6.39 12.12
N THR A 60 3.41 5.12 12.07
CA THR A 60 3.00 4.45 10.83
C THR A 60 1.74 5.10 10.26
N THR A 61 0.77 5.44 11.11
CA THR A 61 -0.49 6.06 10.67
C THR A 61 -0.29 7.51 10.19
N LEU A 62 0.65 8.25 10.78
CA LEU A 62 1.04 9.58 10.29
C LEU A 62 1.80 9.49 8.96
N ALA A 63 2.79 8.59 8.85
CA ALA A 63 3.54 8.38 7.62
C ALA A 63 2.63 7.98 6.45
N ALA A 64 1.64 7.14 6.75
CA ALA A 64 0.54 6.76 5.88
C ALA A 64 -0.24 7.95 5.32
N ARG A 65 -0.74 8.83 6.20
CA ARG A 65 -1.49 10.03 5.80
C ARG A 65 -0.61 10.96 4.98
N ASP A 66 0.62 11.20 5.44
CA ASP A 66 1.55 12.09 4.76
C ASP A 66 1.88 11.59 3.35
N ALA A 67 2.06 10.29 3.15
CA ALA A 67 2.28 9.74 1.82
C ALA A 67 1.07 9.95 0.88
N VAL A 68 -0.16 9.84 1.37
CA VAL A 68 -1.36 10.16 0.59
C VAL A 68 -1.37 11.63 0.17
N VAL A 69 -1.10 12.55 1.11
CA VAL A 69 -1.03 14.00 0.83
C VAL A 69 0.07 14.32 -0.19
N MET A 70 1.25 13.73 -0.02
CA MET A 70 2.38 13.93 -0.93
C MET A 70 2.12 13.39 -2.34
N SER A 71 1.24 12.41 -2.47
CA SER A 71 0.78 11.86 -3.75
C SER A 71 -0.32 12.70 -4.40
N GLY A 72 -0.75 13.82 -3.79
CA GLY A 72 -1.86 14.66 -4.29
C GLY A 72 -3.24 14.32 -3.73
N GLY A 73 -3.32 13.42 -2.75
CA GLY A 73 -4.56 13.03 -2.07
C GLY A 73 -5.03 14.06 -1.02
N PRO A 74 -6.14 13.77 -0.32
CA PRO A 74 -6.68 14.67 0.70
C PRO A 74 -5.71 14.84 1.88
N ASP A 75 -5.66 16.06 2.42
CA ASP A 75 -5.21 16.26 3.79
C ASP A 75 -6.37 16.00 4.75
N TYR A 76 -6.10 15.19 5.77
CA TYR A 76 -7.04 14.86 6.82
C TYR A 76 -6.30 14.63 8.13
N SER A 77 -6.94 15.01 9.23
CA SER A 77 -6.41 14.70 10.56
C SER A 77 -6.54 13.21 10.85
N VAL A 78 -5.57 12.67 11.57
CA VAL A 78 -5.56 11.29 12.04
C VAL A 78 -5.69 11.31 13.56
N PRO A 79 -6.63 10.57 14.17
CA PRO A 79 -6.64 10.42 15.62
C PRO A 79 -5.35 9.73 16.08
N LEU A 80 -4.70 10.29 17.09
CA LEU A 80 -3.48 9.75 17.71
C LEU A 80 -3.77 9.28 19.13
N GLY A 81 -2.87 8.45 19.66
CA GLY A 81 -2.96 7.82 20.97
C GLY A 81 -2.87 6.29 20.90
N ARG A 82 -2.60 5.69 19.73
CA ARG A 82 -2.51 4.23 19.58
C ARG A 82 -1.36 3.67 20.39
N ARG A 83 -1.50 2.44 20.87
CA ARG A 83 -0.43 1.70 21.54
C ARG A 83 0.17 0.67 20.60
N ASP A 84 1.44 0.36 20.85
CA ASP A 84 2.14 -0.72 20.15
C ASP A 84 1.69 -2.07 20.76
N GLY A 85 1.36 -3.02 19.89
CA GLY A 85 1.02 -4.38 20.25
C GLY A 85 2.25 -5.08 20.83
N LEU A 86 2.04 -5.84 21.90
CA LEU A 86 3.12 -6.57 22.61
C LEU A 86 3.27 -8.01 22.12
N THR A 87 2.42 -8.45 21.20
CA THR A 87 2.36 -9.83 20.72
C THR A 87 2.37 -9.88 19.21
N PHE A 88 3.10 -10.84 18.65
CA PHE A 88 3.09 -11.11 17.22
C PHE A 88 1.70 -11.56 16.75
N ALA A 89 1.30 -11.14 15.55
CA ALA A 89 0.19 -11.76 14.85
C ALA A 89 0.66 -13.07 14.22
N THR A 90 -0.01 -14.18 14.55
CA THR A 90 0.35 -15.48 13.98
C THR A 90 -0.06 -15.54 12.50
N ARG A 91 0.65 -16.35 11.72
CA ARG A 91 0.34 -16.59 10.29
C ARG A 91 -1.15 -16.89 10.04
N ASN A 92 -1.78 -17.66 10.92
CA ASN A 92 -3.20 -18.02 10.81
C ASN A 92 -4.10 -16.79 11.00
N VAL A 93 -3.79 -15.93 11.97
CA VAL A 93 -4.52 -14.68 12.18
C VAL A 93 -4.34 -13.75 10.99
N THR A 94 -3.15 -13.67 10.39
CA THR A 94 -2.90 -12.87 9.18
C THR A 94 -3.71 -13.37 7.97
N LEU A 95 -3.70 -14.69 7.71
CA LEU A 95 -4.46 -15.29 6.61
C LEU A 95 -5.97 -15.13 6.78
N ALA A 96 -6.48 -15.23 8.01
CA ALA A 96 -7.90 -15.06 8.29
C ALA A 96 -8.38 -13.60 8.11
N ASN A 97 -7.47 -12.64 8.18
CA ASN A 97 -7.82 -11.22 8.26
C ASN A 97 -7.50 -10.39 7.01
N LEU A 98 -6.69 -10.90 6.09
CA LEU A 98 -6.29 -10.19 4.87
C LEU A 98 -6.86 -10.88 3.62
N PRO A 99 -7.77 -10.23 2.88
CA PRO A 99 -8.27 -10.77 1.62
C PRO A 99 -7.16 -10.92 0.58
N PRO A 100 -7.06 -12.08 -0.12
CA PRO A 100 -6.09 -12.25 -1.20
C PRO A 100 -6.44 -11.42 -2.46
N PRO A 101 -5.46 -11.11 -3.34
CA PRO A 101 -5.69 -10.39 -4.60
C PRO A 101 -6.59 -11.15 -5.58
N PHE A 102 -6.75 -12.44 -5.37
CA PHE A 102 -7.62 -13.31 -6.15
C PHE A 102 -9.03 -13.45 -5.53
N ALA A 103 -9.30 -12.81 -4.38
CA ALA A 103 -10.61 -12.84 -3.73
C ALA A 103 -11.68 -12.18 -4.59
N LYS A 104 -12.91 -12.69 -4.46
CA LYS A 104 -14.12 -12.12 -5.02
C LYS A 104 -14.75 -11.11 -4.07
N THR A 105 -15.50 -10.16 -4.60
CA THR A 105 -16.12 -9.05 -3.84
C THR A 105 -16.93 -9.56 -2.67
N ASN A 106 -17.74 -10.61 -2.86
CA ASN A 106 -18.52 -11.21 -1.78
C ASN A 106 -17.66 -11.68 -0.59
N ALA A 107 -16.51 -12.30 -0.86
CA ALA A 107 -15.58 -12.76 0.18
C ALA A 107 -14.91 -11.59 0.90
N ILE A 108 -14.53 -10.54 0.15
CA ILE A 108 -13.95 -9.31 0.70
C ILE A 108 -14.96 -8.62 1.62
N LEU A 109 -16.19 -8.41 1.15
CA LEU A 109 -17.28 -7.80 1.92
C LEU A 109 -17.63 -8.61 3.17
N ASN A 110 -17.68 -9.94 3.07
CA ASN A 110 -17.94 -10.80 4.23
C ASN A 110 -16.84 -10.70 5.28
N SER A 111 -15.56 -10.65 4.87
CA SER A 111 -14.43 -10.50 5.79
C SER A 111 -14.42 -9.12 6.46
N LEU A 112 -14.68 -8.06 5.71
CA LEU A 112 -14.57 -6.68 6.20
C LEU A 112 -15.83 -6.20 6.94
N SER A 113 -17.01 -6.76 6.65
CA SER A 113 -18.23 -6.45 7.41
C SER A 113 -18.14 -6.88 8.88
N GLN A 114 -17.41 -7.96 9.19
CA GLN A 114 -17.11 -8.37 10.56
C GLN A 114 -16.28 -7.34 11.35
N LYS A 115 -15.65 -6.39 10.64
CA LYS A 115 -14.86 -5.29 11.18
C LYS A 115 -15.61 -3.95 11.10
N GLY A 116 -16.90 -3.97 10.76
CA GLY A 116 -17.76 -2.80 10.69
C GLY A 116 -17.66 -2.00 9.39
N PHE A 117 -17.02 -2.54 8.35
CA PHE A 117 -16.94 -1.87 7.05
C PHE A 117 -18.19 -2.10 6.22
N THR A 118 -18.70 -1.03 5.63
CA THR A 118 -19.74 -1.08 4.62
C THR A 118 -19.15 -1.36 3.23
N PRO A 119 -19.95 -1.78 2.24
CA PRO A 119 -19.48 -1.90 0.87
C PRO A 119 -18.88 -0.61 0.29
N THR A 120 -19.40 0.55 0.70
CA THR A 120 -18.81 1.85 0.29
C THR A 120 -17.43 2.05 0.89
N ASP A 121 -17.23 1.64 2.15
CA ASP A 121 -15.91 1.74 2.80
C ASP A 121 -14.89 0.83 2.11
N VAL A 122 -15.30 -0.39 1.74
CA VAL A 122 -14.43 -1.33 1.01
C VAL A 122 -14.01 -0.75 -0.34
N VAL A 123 -14.96 -0.28 -1.14
CA VAL A 123 -14.64 0.31 -2.46
C VAL A 123 -13.76 1.55 -2.32
N ALA A 124 -13.98 2.39 -1.31
CA ALA A 124 -13.14 3.56 -1.03
C ALA A 124 -11.71 3.15 -0.62
N LEU A 125 -11.56 2.14 0.24
CA LEU A 125 -10.24 1.65 0.69
C LEU A 125 -9.45 1.00 -0.44
N SER A 126 -10.11 0.22 -1.31
CA SER A 126 -9.47 -0.34 -2.51
C SER A 126 -8.98 0.75 -3.47
N GLY A 127 -9.54 1.97 -3.39
CA GLY A 127 -9.04 3.17 -4.08
C GLY A 127 -7.59 3.51 -3.75
N GLY A 128 -7.02 2.98 -2.66
CA GLY A 128 -5.58 3.09 -2.37
C GLY A 128 -4.68 2.49 -3.46
N HIS A 129 -5.21 1.61 -4.32
CA HIS A 129 -4.51 1.08 -5.49
C HIS A 129 -4.32 2.08 -6.63
N THR A 130 -4.81 3.32 -6.50
CA THR A 130 -4.44 4.41 -7.41
C THR A 130 -2.91 4.68 -7.44
N ILE A 131 -2.18 4.20 -6.43
CA ILE A 131 -0.72 4.29 -6.38
C ILE A 131 -0.09 2.97 -5.93
N GLY A 132 1.18 2.77 -6.30
CA GLY A 132 1.98 1.64 -5.86
C GLY A 132 2.24 0.60 -6.94
N LEU A 133 2.80 -0.54 -6.53
CA LEU A 133 3.20 -1.64 -7.41
C LEU A 133 2.58 -2.96 -6.95
N ALA A 134 2.33 -3.87 -7.88
CA ALA A 134 2.13 -5.29 -7.58
C ALA A 134 3.19 -6.15 -8.27
N HIS A 135 3.57 -7.23 -7.60
CA HIS A 135 4.33 -8.32 -8.20
C HIS A 135 3.42 -9.19 -9.09
N CYS A 136 3.98 -9.67 -10.20
CA CYS A 136 3.31 -10.59 -11.14
C CYS A 136 2.57 -11.74 -10.45
N ILE A 137 3.15 -12.33 -9.40
CA ILE A 137 2.54 -13.44 -8.63
C ILE A 137 1.15 -13.10 -8.05
N SER A 138 0.80 -11.82 -7.93
CA SER A 138 -0.49 -11.38 -7.40
C SER A 138 -1.61 -11.45 -8.45
N PHE A 139 -1.27 -11.52 -9.75
CA PHE A 139 -2.24 -11.45 -10.86
C PHE A 139 -1.94 -12.39 -12.03
N THR A 140 -0.85 -13.18 -12.02
CA THR A 140 -0.54 -14.13 -13.11
C THR A 140 -1.62 -15.19 -13.29
N THR A 141 -2.43 -15.48 -12.27
CA THR A 141 -3.62 -16.35 -12.36
C THR A 141 -4.71 -15.79 -13.28
N ARG A 142 -4.70 -14.48 -13.58
CA ARG A 142 -5.59 -13.86 -14.57
C ARG A 142 -5.04 -13.95 -16.00
N LEU A 143 -3.76 -14.32 -16.14
CA LEU A 143 -3.04 -14.36 -17.42
C LEU A 143 -2.79 -15.79 -17.91
N TYR A 144 -2.78 -16.77 -16.99
CA TYR A 144 -2.42 -18.17 -17.24
C TYR A 144 -3.21 -19.15 -16.35
N PRO A 145 -3.46 -20.39 -16.83
CA PRO A 145 -3.29 -20.81 -18.23
C PRO A 145 -4.38 -20.21 -19.14
N ILE A 146 -5.52 -19.84 -18.54
CA ILE A 146 -6.67 -19.26 -19.21
C ILE A 146 -6.73 -17.78 -18.84
N ILE A 147 -6.99 -16.93 -19.84
CA ILE A 147 -7.19 -15.49 -19.63
C ILE A 147 -8.49 -15.25 -18.86
N ASP A 148 -8.44 -14.36 -17.86
CA ASP A 148 -9.63 -13.88 -17.18
C ASP A 148 -10.52 -13.09 -18.18
N PRO A 149 -11.79 -13.52 -18.41
CA PRO A 149 -12.69 -12.86 -19.35
C PRO A 149 -13.09 -11.43 -18.95
N THR A 150 -12.81 -11.03 -17.70
CA THR A 150 -13.05 -9.66 -17.22
C THR A 150 -11.93 -8.70 -17.53
N LEU A 151 -10.79 -9.18 -18.04
CA LEU A 151 -9.59 -8.37 -18.33
C LEU A 151 -9.63 -7.81 -19.76
N ASP A 152 -9.34 -6.51 -19.92
CA ASP A 152 -9.20 -5.88 -21.23
C ASP A 152 -8.09 -6.55 -22.05
N GLN A 153 -8.35 -6.79 -23.34
CA GLN A 153 -7.45 -7.55 -24.21
C GLN A 153 -6.14 -6.80 -24.52
N THR A 154 -6.18 -5.47 -24.58
CA THR A 154 -4.97 -4.65 -24.80
C THR A 154 -4.13 -4.64 -23.54
N PHE A 155 -4.76 -4.44 -22.39
CA PHE A 155 -4.09 -4.48 -21.10
C PHE A 155 -3.49 -5.86 -20.81
N TYR A 156 -4.20 -6.94 -21.10
CA TYR A 156 -3.67 -8.31 -21.06
C TYR A 156 -2.36 -8.46 -21.86
N LYS A 157 -2.32 -7.96 -23.10
CA LYS A 157 -1.12 -8.04 -23.94
C LYS A 157 0.05 -7.29 -23.31
N ASN A 158 -0.20 -6.12 -22.70
CA ASN A 158 0.83 -5.37 -21.99
C ASN A 158 1.32 -6.13 -20.75
N LEU A 159 0.42 -6.71 -19.96
CA LEU A 159 0.77 -7.52 -18.80
C LEU A 159 1.56 -8.78 -19.18
N LYS A 160 1.32 -9.37 -20.35
CA LYS A 160 2.09 -10.50 -20.88
C LYS A 160 3.54 -10.15 -21.22
N ILE A 161 3.81 -8.90 -21.61
CA ILE A 161 5.19 -8.42 -21.83
C ILE A 161 5.92 -8.31 -20.49
N ILE A 162 5.23 -7.84 -19.44
CA ILE A 162 5.80 -7.64 -18.10
C ILE A 162 5.95 -8.97 -17.36
N CYS A 163 4.95 -9.85 -17.47
CA CYS A 163 4.86 -11.15 -16.81
C CYS A 163 4.77 -12.27 -17.86
N PRO A 164 5.86 -12.60 -18.56
CA PRO A 164 5.85 -13.53 -19.70
C PRO A 164 5.57 -14.99 -19.31
N THR A 165 5.68 -15.33 -18.03
CA THR A 165 5.39 -16.68 -17.50
C THR A 165 4.60 -16.61 -16.19
N ILE A 166 4.00 -17.74 -15.79
CA ILE A 166 3.25 -17.86 -14.52
C ILE A 166 4.10 -17.55 -13.28
N ASN A 167 5.42 -17.81 -13.36
CA ASN A 167 6.38 -17.63 -12.27
C ASN A 167 7.21 -16.33 -12.40
N SER A 168 6.76 -15.38 -13.22
CA SER A 168 7.43 -14.09 -13.35
C SER A 168 7.47 -13.37 -12.00
N THR A 169 8.58 -12.72 -11.68
CA THR A 169 8.79 -12.02 -10.39
C THR A 169 8.81 -10.50 -10.53
N ASN A 170 8.66 -10.00 -11.76
CA ASN A 170 8.59 -8.57 -12.11
C ASN A 170 7.45 -7.87 -11.36
N THR A 171 7.51 -6.53 -11.38
CA THR A 171 6.48 -5.65 -10.83
C THR A 171 5.90 -4.75 -11.90
N THR A 172 4.66 -4.32 -11.70
CA THR A 172 4.00 -3.28 -12.50
C THR A 172 3.18 -2.36 -11.59
N PHE A 173 2.84 -1.19 -12.10
CA PHE A 173 1.97 -0.24 -11.42
C PHE A 173 0.55 -0.77 -11.25
N MET A 174 -0.07 -0.42 -10.12
CA MET A 174 -1.46 -0.76 -9.79
C MET A 174 -2.46 0.04 -10.63
N ASP A 175 -2.15 1.32 -10.87
CA ASP A 175 -2.89 2.25 -11.71
C ASP A 175 -2.06 2.53 -12.97
N ILE A 176 -2.65 2.33 -14.16
CA ILE A 176 -1.94 2.51 -15.42
C ILE A 176 -2.07 3.93 -15.99
N ARG A 177 -2.95 4.76 -15.44
CA ARG A 177 -3.20 6.13 -15.90
C ARG A 177 -2.39 7.15 -15.13
N SER A 178 -2.32 7.00 -13.81
CA SER A 178 -1.65 7.95 -12.92
C SER A 178 -0.87 7.24 -11.80
N PRO A 179 0.17 6.45 -12.15
CA PRO A 179 0.79 5.49 -11.22
C PRO A 179 1.36 6.03 -9.89
N GLU A 180 1.57 7.35 -9.82
CA GLU A 180 2.17 8.06 -8.70
C GLU A 180 1.28 9.18 -8.14
N THR A 181 0.06 9.34 -8.66
CA THR A 181 -0.89 10.35 -8.19
C THR A 181 -2.05 9.68 -7.48
N PHE A 182 -2.37 10.16 -6.28
CA PHE A 182 -3.53 9.71 -5.54
C PHE A 182 -4.78 10.39 -6.07
N ASP A 183 -5.49 9.72 -6.97
CA ASP A 183 -6.69 10.24 -7.60
C ASP A 183 -7.74 9.13 -7.81
N ASN A 184 -8.72 9.38 -8.67
CA ASN A 184 -9.79 8.41 -8.94
C ASN A 184 -9.54 7.55 -10.18
N LYS A 185 -8.37 7.61 -10.82
CA LYS A 185 -8.13 6.90 -12.08
C LYS A 185 -8.11 5.38 -11.91
N TYR A 186 -7.82 4.89 -10.69
CA TYR A 186 -8.09 3.51 -10.28
C TYR A 186 -9.53 3.06 -10.61
N TYR A 187 -10.54 3.86 -10.29
CA TYR A 187 -11.94 3.50 -10.57
C TYR A 187 -12.25 3.54 -12.07
N ILE A 188 -11.60 4.46 -12.78
CA ILE A 188 -11.67 4.50 -14.25
C ILE A 188 -11.02 3.23 -14.84
N ASP A 189 -9.97 2.69 -14.21
CA ASP A 189 -9.34 1.43 -14.64
C ASP A 189 -10.34 0.30 -14.51
N LEU A 190 -11.05 0.20 -13.38
CA LEU A 190 -12.04 -0.85 -13.17
C LEU A 190 -13.15 -0.82 -14.22
N ILE A 191 -13.66 0.38 -14.55
CA ILE A 191 -14.71 0.56 -15.58
C ILE A 191 -14.21 0.10 -16.96
N ASN A 192 -12.94 0.37 -17.27
CA ASN A 192 -12.32 -0.01 -18.54
C ASN A 192 -11.78 -1.44 -18.54
N ARG A 193 -12.12 -2.27 -17.53
CA ARG A 193 -11.63 -3.66 -17.40
C ARG A 193 -10.11 -3.76 -17.25
N GLN A 194 -9.52 -2.73 -16.65
CA GLN A 194 -8.09 -2.55 -16.46
C GLN A 194 -7.67 -2.58 -14.98
N GLY A 195 -8.54 -3.06 -14.08
CA GLY A 195 -8.12 -3.39 -12.72
C GLY A 195 -7.10 -4.52 -12.75
N LEU A 196 -5.98 -4.37 -12.04
CA LEU A 196 -4.87 -5.32 -12.12
C LEU A 196 -5.19 -6.65 -11.43
N LEU A 197 -5.71 -6.60 -10.21
CA LEU A 197 -6.03 -7.78 -9.41
C LEU A 197 -7.45 -8.27 -9.68
N THR A 198 -7.74 -9.53 -9.33
CA THR A 198 -9.12 -10.02 -9.37
C THR A 198 -9.96 -9.27 -8.34
N SER A 199 -9.42 -9.06 -7.14
CA SER A 199 -10.08 -8.31 -6.05
C SER A 199 -10.45 -6.88 -6.45
N ASP A 200 -9.70 -6.28 -7.37
CA ASP A 200 -10.02 -4.96 -7.93
C ASP A 200 -11.12 -5.05 -8.98
N GLN A 201 -10.91 -5.86 -10.00
CA GLN A 201 -11.82 -5.93 -11.14
C GLN A 201 -13.20 -6.44 -10.72
N ASP A 202 -13.26 -7.31 -9.71
CA ASP A 202 -14.49 -7.88 -9.20
C ASP A 202 -15.39 -6.84 -8.49
N LEU A 203 -14.83 -5.73 -7.97
CA LEU A 203 -15.62 -4.63 -7.42
C LEU A 203 -16.51 -3.96 -8.48
N TYR A 204 -16.06 -3.96 -9.73
CA TYR A 204 -16.86 -3.41 -10.84
C TYR A 204 -17.82 -4.44 -11.44
N THR A 205 -17.47 -5.73 -11.41
CA THR A 205 -18.34 -6.78 -11.96
C THR A 205 -19.44 -7.22 -11.00
N ASP A 206 -19.22 -7.10 -9.69
CA ASP A 206 -20.21 -7.43 -8.66
C ASP A 206 -21.33 -6.39 -8.59
N ILE A 207 -22.58 -6.85 -8.54
CA ILE A 207 -23.77 -6.01 -8.57
C ILE A 207 -23.88 -5.08 -7.35
N MET A 208 -23.37 -5.49 -6.18
CA MET A 208 -23.48 -4.71 -4.94
C MET A 208 -22.55 -3.49 -4.94
N THR A 209 -21.39 -3.59 -5.60
CA THR A 209 -20.35 -2.55 -5.57
C THR A 209 -20.22 -1.78 -6.88
N GLN A 210 -20.75 -2.29 -7.99
CA GLN A 210 -20.60 -1.66 -9.30
C GLN A 210 -21.08 -0.19 -9.33
N SER A 211 -22.23 0.11 -8.73
CA SER A 211 -22.77 1.47 -8.69
C SER A 211 -21.87 2.41 -7.87
N ILE A 212 -21.26 1.89 -6.80
CA ILE A 212 -20.32 2.61 -5.94
C ILE A 212 -19.03 2.92 -6.71
N VAL A 213 -18.48 1.95 -7.46
CA VAL A 213 -17.30 2.16 -8.33
C VAL A 213 -17.57 3.26 -9.36
N LYS A 214 -18.71 3.18 -10.07
CA LYS A 214 -19.11 4.21 -11.05
C LYS A 214 -19.23 5.60 -10.40
N ASN A 215 -19.72 5.63 -9.17
CA ASN A 215 -19.86 6.87 -8.41
C ASN A 215 -18.50 7.52 -8.08
N PHE A 216 -17.51 6.75 -7.63
CA PHE A 216 -16.15 7.25 -7.39
C PHE A 216 -15.43 7.66 -8.68
N ALA A 217 -15.63 6.93 -9.78
CA ALA A 217 -15.04 7.28 -11.07
C ALA A 217 -15.58 8.60 -11.65
N GLY A 218 -16.82 8.98 -11.32
CA GLY A 218 -17.45 10.17 -11.87
C GLY A 218 -17.03 11.50 -11.23
N GLN A 219 -16.28 11.48 -10.12
CA GLN A 219 -15.92 12.72 -9.38
C GLN A 219 -14.53 12.61 -8.74
N ASP A 220 -13.57 13.37 -9.26
CA ASP A 220 -12.14 13.34 -8.87
C ASP A 220 -11.86 13.69 -7.38
N GLY A 221 -12.85 14.16 -6.61
CA GLY A 221 -12.74 14.43 -5.16
C GLY A 221 -13.46 13.45 -4.23
N LYS A 222 -14.23 12.48 -4.74
CA LYS A 222 -15.07 11.61 -3.89
C LYS A 222 -14.27 10.61 -3.08
N LEU A 223 -13.22 10.03 -3.66
CA LEU A 223 -12.30 9.14 -2.94
C LEU A 223 -11.73 9.87 -1.73
N ALA A 224 -11.22 11.06 -1.99
CA ALA A 224 -10.61 11.92 -1.00
C ALA A 224 -11.57 12.22 0.18
N SER A 225 -12.82 12.58 -0.10
CA SER A 225 -13.81 12.91 0.94
C SER A 225 -14.27 11.71 1.79
N HIS A 226 -14.19 10.48 1.26
CA HIS A 226 -14.64 9.28 1.97
C HIS A 226 -13.55 8.64 2.83
N LEU A 227 -12.28 8.82 2.49
CA LEU A 227 -11.17 8.18 3.21
C LEU A 227 -11.03 8.66 4.65
N ALA A 228 -11.13 9.97 4.88
CA ALA A 228 -10.96 10.52 6.22
C ALA A 228 -11.96 9.89 7.22
N PRO A 229 -13.29 9.90 7.01
CA PRO A 229 -14.25 9.24 7.90
C PRO A 229 -14.00 7.75 8.14
N ILE A 230 -13.45 7.03 7.16
CA ILE A 230 -13.10 5.61 7.30
C ILE A 230 -11.90 5.43 8.22
N VAL A 231 -10.86 6.25 8.04
CA VAL A 231 -9.66 6.23 8.90
C VAL A 231 -10.03 6.60 10.34
N PHE A 232 -10.92 7.58 10.54
CA PHE A 232 -11.44 7.95 11.87
C PHE A 232 -12.22 6.82 12.55
N ARG A 233 -13.04 6.06 11.81
CA ARG A 233 -13.84 4.96 12.37
C ARG A 233 -12.98 3.75 12.75
N ASN A 234 -11.89 3.52 12.02
CA ASN A 234 -10.98 2.39 12.22
C ASN A 234 -10.18 2.40 13.52
N VAL A 235 -10.09 3.54 14.20
CA VAL A 235 -9.34 3.72 15.47
C VAL A 235 -10.00 2.98 16.65
N ARG A 236 -11.21 2.43 16.47
CA ARG A 236 -11.97 1.80 17.57
C ARG A 236 -12.00 0.28 17.54
N TYR A 237 -11.30 -0.37 16.61
CA TYR A 237 -11.21 -1.82 16.60
C TYR A 237 -10.00 -2.27 17.44
N HIS A 238 -10.24 -2.72 18.67
CA HIS A 238 -9.23 -3.28 19.59
C HIS A 238 -8.07 -2.38 20.05
N GLU A 239 -8.11 -1.07 19.79
CA GLU A 239 -7.05 -0.15 20.21
C GLU A 239 -7.25 0.30 21.67
N THR A 240 -6.20 0.16 22.50
CA THR A 240 -6.11 0.88 23.77
C THR A 240 -5.47 2.23 23.49
N MET A 241 -6.23 3.30 23.67
CA MET A 241 -5.73 4.67 23.46
C MET A 241 -5.09 5.20 24.74
N HIS A 242 -3.97 5.90 24.61
CA HIS A 242 -3.38 6.69 25.69
C HIS A 242 -3.84 8.14 25.66
N ASP A 243 -3.68 8.84 26.80
CA ASP A 243 -3.81 10.29 26.85
C ASP A 243 -2.79 10.93 25.91
N ASN A 244 -3.28 11.66 24.92
CA ASN A 244 -2.52 12.30 23.86
C ASN A 244 -2.26 13.80 24.14
N ASN A 245 -2.43 14.25 25.38
CA ASN A 245 -2.13 15.62 25.80
C ASN A 245 -0.62 15.98 25.82
N HIS A 246 0.27 15.02 25.57
CA HIS A 246 1.71 15.30 25.52
C HIS A 246 2.03 16.27 24.37
N PRO A 247 2.87 17.31 24.58
CA PRO A 247 3.19 18.32 23.55
C PRO A 247 3.68 17.75 22.22
N CYS A 248 4.32 16.58 22.23
CA CYS A 248 4.75 15.90 21.01
C CYS A 248 3.59 15.39 20.15
N TYR A 249 2.51 14.88 20.74
CA TYR A 249 1.31 14.52 19.99
C TYR A 249 0.62 15.77 19.42
N GLN A 250 0.62 16.88 20.17
CA GLN A 250 0.08 18.15 19.69
C GLN A 250 0.88 18.69 18.49
N LYS A 251 2.22 18.63 18.56
CA LYS A 251 3.12 19.00 17.45
C LYS A 251 2.89 18.13 16.21
N LEU A 252 2.82 16.81 16.36
CA LEU A 252 2.62 15.89 15.23
C LEU A 252 1.19 15.93 14.66
N GLY A 253 0.19 16.22 15.49
CA GLY A 253 -1.20 16.34 15.06
C GLY A 253 -1.51 17.64 14.30
N HIS A 254 -0.79 18.73 14.61
CA HIS A 254 -1.00 20.05 13.97
C HIS A 254 0.01 20.36 12.86
N HIS A 255 1.22 19.81 12.92
CA HIS A 255 2.24 20.03 11.92
C HIS A 255 2.33 18.81 11.00
N ARG A 256 2.18 19.08 9.68
CA ARG A 256 2.76 18.29 8.59
C ARG A 256 4.14 17.79 9.05
N CYS A 257 4.64 16.63 8.64
CA CYS A 257 6.03 16.23 8.91
C CYS A 257 7.07 17.23 8.33
N CYS A 258 7.19 18.39 8.97
CA CYS A 258 8.25 19.39 8.88
C CYS A 258 9.16 19.28 10.11
N VAL A 259 8.82 18.40 11.07
CA VAL A 259 9.54 18.19 12.33
C VAL A 259 10.97 17.66 12.10
N LEU A 260 11.34 17.31 10.86
CA LEU A 260 12.63 16.68 10.54
C LEU A 260 13.56 17.51 9.64
N ILE A 261 13.27 18.79 9.41
CA ILE A 261 14.17 19.67 8.65
C ILE A 261 14.59 20.87 9.52
N PRO A 262 15.90 21.17 9.67
CA PRO A 262 16.36 22.28 10.51
C PRO A 262 15.77 23.62 10.09
N HIS A 263 15.49 24.43 11.10
CA HIS A 263 14.52 25.53 11.23
C HIS A 263 14.57 26.74 10.28
N HIS A 264 15.20 26.66 9.09
CA HIS A 264 15.34 27.84 8.21
C HIS A 264 14.71 27.75 6.80
N ARG A 265 13.93 26.71 6.47
CA ARG A 265 13.24 26.64 5.15
C ARG A 265 11.81 26.10 5.17
N CYS A 266 10.99 26.53 6.13
CA CYS A 266 9.53 26.44 5.99
C CYS A 266 8.96 27.74 5.41
N ARG A 267 9.22 27.99 4.12
CA ARG A 267 8.36 28.82 3.27
C ARG A 267 8.17 28.02 1.99
N THR A 268 6.93 27.61 1.73
CA THR A 268 6.41 27.12 0.43
C THR A 268 7.50 26.62 -0.52
N LEU A 269 7.98 25.39 -0.33
CA LEU A 269 8.85 24.75 -1.29
C LEU A 269 8.51 23.26 -1.41
N SER A 270 8.11 22.93 -2.63
CA SER A 270 7.98 21.59 -3.20
C SER A 270 9.28 20.80 -3.02
N ILE A 271 9.18 19.46 -2.94
CA ILE A 271 10.31 18.52 -2.82
C ILE A 271 11.06 18.46 -4.15
N HIS A 272 11.82 19.51 -4.44
CA HIS A 272 12.91 19.48 -5.41
C HIS A 272 14.28 19.59 -4.73
N THR A 273 14.38 19.29 -3.44
CA THR A 273 15.67 19.40 -2.73
C THR A 273 15.84 18.33 -1.67
N ILE A 274 15.87 17.08 -2.13
CA ILE A 274 16.66 16.02 -1.48
C ILE A 274 17.70 15.65 -2.53
N TYR A 275 18.90 16.22 -2.45
CA TYR A 275 20.01 15.84 -3.32
C TYR A 275 21.26 15.56 -2.49
N ILE A 276 21.81 14.37 -2.75
CA ILE A 276 23.08 13.83 -2.27
C ILE A 276 24.21 14.81 -2.65
N PRO A 277 25.13 15.18 -1.76
CA PRO A 277 26.27 16.01 -2.16
C PRO A 277 27.15 15.22 -3.13
N GLY A 278 27.18 15.60 -4.42
CA GLY A 278 28.27 15.15 -5.31
C GLY A 278 28.01 14.91 -6.80
N HIS A 279 26.79 14.92 -7.34
CA HIS A 279 26.61 14.71 -8.79
C HIS A 279 25.86 15.84 -9.49
N LYS A 280 26.48 16.39 -10.54
CA LYS A 280 25.81 17.35 -11.44
C LYS A 280 24.74 16.58 -12.22
N THR A 281 23.48 16.99 -12.11
CA THR A 281 22.39 16.49 -12.94
C THR A 281 22.62 16.91 -14.40
N ARG A 282 22.63 15.95 -15.32
CA ARG A 282 22.39 16.21 -16.75
C ARG A 282 20.98 15.70 -17.09
N PRO A 283 20.17 16.48 -17.83
CA PRO A 283 18.85 16.05 -18.26
C PRO A 283 18.99 15.02 -19.39
N TRP A 284 18.30 13.88 -19.28
CA TRP A 284 18.21 12.91 -20.36
C TRP A 284 16.94 13.16 -21.19
N THR A 285 17.16 13.72 -22.38
CA THR A 285 16.22 13.70 -23.51
C THR A 285 16.12 12.32 -24.13
N LYS A 286 14.91 12.03 -24.65
CA LYS A 286 14.48 10.94 -25.56
C LYS A 286 15.60 10.25 -26.35
N HIS A 287 15.57 8.92 -26.43
CA HIS A 287 15.77 8.19 -27.69
C HIS A 287 15.10 6.81 -27.69
N LEU A 288 14.35 6.56 -28.77
CA LEU A 288 13.85 5.27 -29.24
C LEU A 288 14.97 4.48 -29.96
N LEU A 289 14.76 3.15 -30.05
CA LEU A 289 15.19 2.16 -31.07
C LEU A 289 16.22 1.08 -30.66
N ALA A 290 15.65 -0.15 -30.58
CA ALA A 290 16.04 -1.38 -31.31
C ALA A 290 17.22 -2.28 -30.84
N PRO A 291 17.23 -3.58 -31.24
CA PRO A 291 17.65 -4.71 -30.38
C PRO A 291 18.96 -5.38 -30.80
N SER A 292 19.53 -6.16 -29.87
CA SER A 292 20.51 -7.27 -30.08
C SER A 292 20.79 -7.87 -28.70
N SER A 293 21.10 -9.14 -28.47
CA SER A 293 21.32 -10.33 -29.29
C SER A 293 21.30 -11.53 -28.33
N VAL A 294 20.97 -12.70 -28.88
CA VAL A 294 20.91 -14.02 -28.26
C VAL A 294 22.19 -14.38 -27.50
N TYR A 295 22.05 -14.88 -26.26
CA TYR A 295 23.02 -15.82 -25.66
C TYR A 295 22.26 -16.92 -24.90
N THR A 296 22.42 -18.14 -25.38
CA THR A 296 21.92 -19.39 -24.80
C THR A 296 22.86 -19.84 -23.68
N GLN A 297 22.36 -19.94 -22.45
CA GLN A 297 22.97 -20.78 -21.41
C GLN A 297 21.87 -21.52 -20.65
N THR A 298 21.97 -22.84 -20.63
CA THR A 298 21.12 -23.79 -19.90
C THR A 298 21.27 -23.62 -18.39
N PRO A 299 20.18 -23.59 -17.59
CA PRO A 299 20.29 -23.50 -16.14
C PRO A 299 20.54 -24.86 -15.47
N PRO A 300 21.31 -24.92 -14.36
CA PRO A 300 21.52 -26.11 -13.53
C PRO A 300 20.27 -26.44 -12.66
N PRO A 301 20.18 -27.65 -12.06
CA PRO A 301 18.95 -28.19 -11.49
C PRO A 301 18.50 -27.48 -10.19
N MET A 302 17.18 -27.36 -10.05
CA MET A 302 16.48 -26.67 -8.94
C MET A 302 16.49 -27.47 -7.62
N PRO A 303 16.59 -26.79 -6.45
CA PRO A 303 16.16 -27.34 -5.17
C PRO A 303 14.65 -27.09 -4.90
N PRO A 304 14.06 -27.69 -3.84
CA PRO A 304 12.62 -27.98 -3.76
C PRO A 304 11.71 -26.75 -3.61
N ARG A 305 10.52 -26.88 -4.20
CA ARG A 305 9.43 -25.92 -4.28
C ARG A 305 8.98 -25.45 -2.90
N SER A 306 9.04 -24.14 -2.65
CA SER A 306 8.19 -23.45 -1.68
C SER A 306 7.20 -22.57 -2.45
N TRP A 307 5.92 -22.83 -2.26
CA TRP A 307 4.83 -22.09 -2.90
C TRP A 307 4.58 -20.80 -2.13
N THR A 308 4.95 -19.66 -2.70
CA THR A 308 4.68 -18.33 -2.12
C THR A 308 3.38 -17.77 -2.67
N PHE A 309 2.35 -17.67 -1.81
CA PHE A 309 1.03 -17.11 -2.10
C PHE A 309 1.01 -15.60 -1.78
N GLY A 310 0.75 -14.73 -2.77
CA GLY A 310 0.62 -13.29 -2.56
C GLY A 310 -0.77 -12.89 -2.05
N VAL A 311 -0.86 -11.98 -1.08
CA VAL A 311 -2.11 -11.44 -0.50
C VAL A 311 -2.09 -9.90 -0.57
N PHE A 312 -3.24 -9.25 -0.60
CA PHE A 312 -3.37 -7.78 -0.60
C PHE A 312 -3.98 -7.30 0.73
N ASP A 313 -3.96 -5.99 0.96
CA ASP A 313 -4.68 -5.26 2.03
C ASP A 313 -4.05 -5.00 3.42
N ALA A 314 -2.80 -5.36 3.69
CA ALA A 314 -1.96 -4.63 4.68
C ALA A 314 -0.90 -3.71 4.00
N LYS A 315 -0.79 -3.83 2.67
CA LYS A 315 0.30 -3.29 1.83
C LYS A 315 0.34 -1.79 1.67
N TYR A 316 -0.83 -1.16 1.63
CA TYR A 316 -1.00 0.21 1.11
C TYR A 316 -0.09 1.24 1.77
N PHE A 317 0.13 1.12 3.08
CA PHE A 317 0.78 2.20 3.84
C PHE A 317 2.28 2.03 3.97
N VAL A 318 2.75 0.79 3.92
CA VAL A 318 4.16 0.43 3.97
C VAL A 318 4.76 0.69 2.57
N ASP A 319 4.12 0.25 1.48
CA ASP A 319 4.67 0.40 0.13
C ASP A 319 4.73 1.85 -0.41
N LEU A 320 4.02 2.76 0.24
CA LEU A 320 3.97 4.18 -0.08
C LEU A 320 5.22 4.94 0.36
N ILE A 321 5.71 4.62 1.55
CA ILE A 321 6.75 5.37 2.24
C ILE A 321 8.09 5.40 1.46
N PRO A 322 8.55 4.31 0.81
CA PRO A 322 9.79 4.29 0.02
C PRO A 322 9.88 5.21 -1.19
N ARG A 323 8.74 5.54 -1.83
CA ARG A 323 8.76 6.24 -3.13
C ARG A 323 8.90 7.77 -3.01
N PHE A 324 8.74 8.32 -1.81
CA PHE A 324 8.85 9.75 -1.54
C PHE A 324 10.16 10.16 -0.86
N VAL A 325 11.06 9.20 -0.64
CA VAL A 325 12.35 9.39 0.07
C VAL A 325 13.55 9.21 -0.89
N HIS A 326 13.32 8.93 -2.17
CA HIS A 326 14.34 8.84 -3.22
C HIS A 326 14.39 10.10 -4.09
#